data_AF-A0A448XWJ5-F1
#
_entry.id   AF-A0A448XWJ5-F1
#
_cell.length_a   1.000
_cell.length_b   1.000
_cell.length_c   1.000
_cell.angle_alpha   90.00
_cell.angle_beta   90.00
_cell.angle_gamma   90.00
#
_symmetry.space_group_name_H-M   'P 1'
#
loop_
_entity.id
_entity.type
_entity.pdbx_description
1 polymer ?
#
loop_
_entity_poly.entity_id
_entity_poly.type
_entity_poly.pdbx_seq_one_letter_code
_entity_poly.pdbx_strand_id
1 'polypeptide(L)'
;MDRNSIYYKQVQLLMQVLPFVAKQECFALKGGTAINLFVREFPRLSVDIDVVYLPMKGRDEALQEICAALDAISADLKTAFKDVELTEAYKSKLDALRLIVGRNGVQIKVELSPVLRGTVYEPQLMEVCAAVEDEFGYAEVLVVALADLYAGKICAALDRQHPRDLFDVKWLLENEGLTDEIRKALIIYLSSQNRPIAELGIT
;
A
#
# COMPACT_ATOMS: atom_id res chain seq x y z
N MET A 1 0.15 -9.06 -20.50
CA MET A 1 1.46 -8.66 -19.90
C MET A 1 2.49 -9.75 -20.25
N ASP A 2 3.79 -9.43 -20.42
CA ASP A 2 4.79 -10.49 -20.66
C ASP A 2 5.02 -11.32 -19.40
N ARG A 3 4.59 -12.59 -19.43
CA ARG A 3 4.65 -13.53 -18.29
C ARG A 3 6.08 -13.89 -17.87
N ASN A 4 7.06 -13.68 -18.74
CA ASN A 4 8.47 -13.93 -18.42
C ASN A 4 9.17 -12.73 -17.76
N SER A 5 8.52 -11.56 -17.77
CA SER A 5 9.09 -10.35 -17.20
C SER A 5 9.26 -10.45 -15.68
N ILE A 6 10.27 -9.77 -15.15
CA ILE A 6 10.49 -9.65 -13.69
C ILE A 6 9.25 -9.04 -13.02
N TYR A 7 8.66 -8.03 -13.65
CA TYR A 7 7.46 -7.37 -13.14
C TYR A 7 6.29 -8.33 -12.99
N TYR A 8 5.99 -9.15 -14.01
CA TYR A 8 4.92 -10.13 -13.91
C TYR A 8 5.12 -11.11 -12.76
N LYS A 9 6.35 -11.61 -12.59
CA LYS A 9 6.70 -12.50 -11.47
C LYS A 9 6.57 -11.81 -10.11
N GLN A 10 6.90 -10.52 -10.02
CA GLN A 10 6.69 -9.74 -8.80
C GLN A 10 5.20 -9.56 -8.48
N VAL A 11 4.36 -9.26 -9.48
CA VAL A 11 2.90 -9.17 -9.29
C VAL A 11 2.34 -10.54 -8.87
N GLN A 12 2.82 -11.63 -9.47
CA GLN A 12 2.42 -12.98 -9.06
C GLN A 12 2.81 -13.27 -7.60
N LEU A 13 4.02 -12.88 -7.17
CA LEU A 13 4.43 -13.02 -5.76
C LEU A 13 3.58 -12.11 -4.84
N LEU A 14 3.27 -10.90 -5.27
CA LEU A 14 2.38 -9.98 -4.56
C LEU A 14 1.02 -10.62 -4.31
N MET A 15 0.39 -11.15 -5.34
CA MET A 15 -0.91 -11.82 -5.23
C MET A 15 -0.87 -13.06 -4.34
N GLN A 16 0.28 -13.75 -4.24
CA GLN A 16 0.47 -14.84 -3.27
C GLN A 16 0.62 -14.35 -1.83
N VAL A 17 1.22 -13.18 -1.61
CA VAL A 17 1.47 -12.62 -0.26
C VAL A 17 0.25 -11.88 0.27
N LEU A 18 -0.54 -11.26 -0.60
CA LEU A 18 -1.66 -10.39 -0.25
C LEU A 18 -2.68 -11.02 0.72
N PRO A 19 -3.10 -12.30 0.56
CA PRO A 19 -4.02 -12.96 1.51
C PRO A 19 -3.47 -13.08 2.94
N PHE A 20 -2.14 -13.13 3.12
CA PHE A 20 -1.54 -13.17 4.45
C PHE A 20 -1.60 -11.82 5.14
N VAL A 21 -1.45 -10.75 4.36
CA VAL A 21 -1.63 -9.37 4.83
C VAL A 21 -3.11 -9.11 5.15
N ALA A 22 -4.02 -9.63 4.32
CA ALA A 22 -5.47 -9.48 4.49
C ALA A 22 -6.03 -10.05 5.80
N LYS A 23 -5.38 -11.09 6.36
CA LYS A 23 -5.74 -11.66 7.67
C LYS A 23 -5.53 -10.67 8.83
N GLN A 24 -4.71 -9.64 8.64
CA GLN A 24 -4.41 -8.66 9.67
C GLN A 24 -5.41 -7.50 9.58
N GLU A 25 -6.52 -7.59 10.34
CA GLU A 25 -7.59 -6.58 10.37
C GLU A 25 -7.12 -5.18 10.81
N CYS A 26 -5.95 -5.08 11.44
CA CYS A 26 -5.34 -3.81 11.81
C CYS A 26 -4.73 -3.06 10.61
N PHE A 27 -4.71 -3.66 9.41
CA PHE A 27 -4.15 -3.07 8.20
C PHE A 27 -5.20 -2.81 7.12
N ALA A 28 -5.02 -1.72 6.39
CA ALA A 28 -5.65 -1.50 5.09
C ALA A 28 -4.60 -1.19 4.01
N LEU A 29 -4.80 -1.76 2.83
CA LEU A 29 -3.97 -1.56 1.65
C LEU A 29 -4.13 -0.13 1.13
N LYS A 30 -3.01 0.50 0.79
CA LYS A 30 -2.96 1.83 0.20
C LYS A 30 -1.97 1.90 -0.97
N GLY A 31 -1.76 3.12 -1.46
CA GLY A 31 -0.67 3.42 -2.37
C GLY A 31 -0.94 2.94 -3.80
N GLY A 32 0.14 2.69 -4.55
CA GLY A 32 0.03 2.42 -5.98
C GLY A 32 -0.56 1.04 -6.29
N THR A 33 -0.33 0.07 -5.41
CA THR A 33 -0.80 -1.31 -5.58
C THR A 33 -2.30 -1.41 -5.31
N ALA A 34 -2.82 -0.69 -4.30
CA ALA A 34 -4.27 -0.53 -4.12
C ALA A 34 -4.95 -0.03 -5.40
N ILE A 35 -4.42 1.06 -5.98
CA ILE A 35 -4.97 1.64 -7.21
C ILE A 35 -4.88 0.62 -8.36
N ASN A 36 -3.75 -0.06 -8.54
CA ASN A 36 -3.54 -0.98 -9.65
C ASN A 36 -4.37 -2.26 -9.61
N LEU A 37 -4.68 -2.76 -8.41
CA LEU A 37 -5.31 -4.06 -8.26
C LEU A 37 -6.81 -3.95 -8.00
N PHE A 38 -7.26 -2.86 -7.37
CA PHE A 38 -8.63 -2.74 -6.85
C PHE A 38 -9.41 -1.57 -7.46
N VAL A 39 -8.75 -0.58 -8.11
CA VAL A 39 -9.42 0.62 -8.64
C VAL A 39 -9.29 0.74 -10.16
N ARG A 40 -8.10 0.49 -10.69
CA ARG A 40 -7.72 0.67 -12.09
C ARG A 40 -6.97 -0.57 -12.53
N GLU A 41 -7.43 -1.24 -13.56
CA GLU A 41 -6.88 -2.50 -14.09
C GLU A 41 -5.40 -2.39 -14.55
N PHE A 42 -4.46 -2.43 -13.61
CA PHE A 42 -3.01 -2.30 -13.85
C PHE A 42 -2.57 -1.16 -14.79
N PRO A 43 -2.93 0.11 -14.55
CA PRO A 43 -2.61 1.22 -15.45
C PRO A 43 -1.10 1.52 -15.53
N ARG A 44 -0.31 1.08 -14.54
CA ARG A 44 1.15 1.28 -14.49
C ARG A 44 1.84 0.23 -13.61
N LEU A 45 3.17 0.32 -13.49
CA LEU A 45 3.96 -0.56 -12.62
C LEU A 45 3.80 -0.19 -11.12
N SER A 46 3.48 -1.18 -10.29
CA SER A 46 3.50 -1.12 -8.82
C SER A 46 3.58 -2.53 -8.25
N VAL A 47 4.52 -2.81 -7.33
CA VAL A 47 4.75 -4.17 -6.80
C VAL A 47 4.93 -4.24 -5.28
N ASP A 48 4.99 -3.10 -4.60
CA ASP A 48 5.10 -3.07 -3.13
C ASP A 48 3.70 -3.05 -2.50
N ILE A 49 3.52 -3.77 -1.40
CA ILE A 49 2.30 -3.79 -0.59
C ILE A 49 2.46 -2.72 0.48
N ASP A 50 1.97 -1.52 0.18
CA ASP A 50 1.89 -0.43 1.16
C ASP A 50 0.62 -0.58 1.99
N VAL A 51 0.73 -0.67 3.32
CA VAL A 51 -0.44 -0.67 4.21
C VAL A 51 -0.40 0.47 5.22
N VAL A 52 -1.57 0.81 5.76
CA VAL A 52 -1.73 1.72 6.89
C VAL A 52 -2.25 0.95 8.10
N TYR A 53 -1.75 1.31 9.28
CA TYR A 53 -2.25 0.80 10.54
C TYR A 53 -3.50 1.59 10.96
N LEU A 54 -4.61 0.88 11.16
CA LEU A 54 -5.94 1.47 11.38
C LEU A 54 -6.18 1.94 12.82
N PRO A 55 -5.84 1.16 13.87
CA PRO A 55 -6.16 1.56 15.25
C PRO A 55 -5.51 2.87 15.66
N MET A 56 -6.29 3.76 16.28
CA MET A 56 -5.82 5.03 16.81
C MET A 56 -5.23 4.85 18.22
N LYS A 57 -4.06 4.21 18.28
CA LYS A 57 -3.31 3.91 19.52
C LYS A 57 -2.08 4.80 19.68
N GLY A 58 -1.54 4.82 20.89
CA GLY A 58 -0.26 5.48 21.18
C GLY A 58 0.87 4.90 20.32
N ARG A 59 1.92 5.70 20.06
CA ARG A 59 3.00 5.29 19.14
C ARG A 59 3.62 3.94 19.51
N ASP A 60 3.98 3.76 20.77
CA ASP A 60 4.68 2.55 21.22
C ASP A 60 3.79 1.31 21.12
N GLU A 61 2.52 1.44 21.50
CA GLU A 61 1.51 0.37 21.38
C GLU A 61 1.26 0.01 19.91
N ALA A 62 1.10 1.01 19.04
CA ALA A 62 0.94 0.81 17.60
C ALA A 62 2.17 0.10 16.98
N LEU A 63 3.39 0.48 17.36
CA LEU A 63 4.60 -0.17 16.87
C LEU A 63 4.67 -1.65 17.32
N GLN A 64 4.28 -1.95 18.55
CA GLN A 64 4.22 -3.33 19.04
C GLN A 64 3.21 -4.17 18.26
N GLU A 65 2.01 -3.65 18.01
CA GLU A 65 0.97 -4.35 17.24
C GLU A 65 1.35 -4.54 15.77
N ILE A 66 1.97 -3.52 15.15
CA ILE A 66 2.48 -3.65 13.78
C ILE A 66 3.56 -4.74 13.71
N CYS A 67 4.52 -4.75 14.64
CA CYS A 67 5.55 -5.79 14.69
C CYS A 67 4.96 -7.19 14.90
N ALA A 68 3.97 -7.32 15.78
CA ALA A 68 3.27 -8.59 16.01
C ALA A 68 2.53 -9.08 14.75
N ALA A 69 1.84 -8.19 14.05
CA ALA A 69 1.16 -8.50 12.79
C ALA A 69 2.15 -8.90 11.68
N LEU A 70 3.29 -8.19 11.56
CA LEU A 70 4.36 -8.56 10.62
C LEU A 70 5.00 -9.91 10.97
N ASP A 71 5.19 -10.22 12.25
CA ASP A 71 5.66 -11.52 12.71
C ASP A 71 4.67 -12.65 12.38
N ALA A 72 3.37 -12.41 12.54
CA ALA A 72 2.32 -13.36 12.14
C ALA A 72 2.34 -13.61 10.63
N ILE A 73 2.42 -12.56 9.81
CA ILE A 73 2.56 -12.68 8.35
C ILE A 73 3.82 -13.50 7.99
N SER A 74 4.96 -13.19 8.61
CA SER A 74 6.22 -13.91 8.37
C SER A 74 6.11 -15.40 8.73
N ALA A 75 5.52 -15.73 9.88
CA ALA A 75 5.33 -17.11 10.32
C ALA A 75 4.41 -17.90 9.37
N ASP A 76 3.30 -17.29 8.94
CA ASP A 76 2.37 -17.91 8.00
C ASP A 76 3.04 -18.13 6.63
N LEU A 77 3.82 -17.17 6.13
CA LEU A 77 4.54 -17.29 4.86
C LEU A 77 5.58 -18.43 4.90
N LYS A 78 6.36 -18.55 5.99
CA LYS A 78 7.31 -19.66 6.20
C LYS A 78 6.61 -21.01 6.23
N THR A 79 5.40 -21.06 6.77
CA THR A 79 4.58 -22.28 6.82
C THR A 79 4.03 -22.65 5.44
N ALA A 80 3.55 -21.67 4.70
CA ALA A 80 2.93 -21.86 3.39
C ALA A 80 3.94 -22.16 2.27
N PHE A 81 5.13 -21.55 2.34
CA PHE A 81 6.13 -21.60 1.28
C PHE A 81 7.48 -22.05 1.82
N LYS A 82 7.95 -23.22 1.37
CA LYS A 82 9.25 -23.77 1.78
C LYS A 82 10.45 -23.00 1.20
N ASP A 83 10.23 -22.33 0.07
CA ASP A 83 11.24 -21.62 -0.74
C ASP A 83 11.18 -20.09 -0.57
N VAL A 84 10.54 -19.60 0.50
CA VAL A 84 10.45 -18.17 0.78
C VAL A 84 11.71 -17.66 1.50
N GLU A 85 12.21 -16.52 1.04
CA GLU A 85 13.27 -15.76 1.68
C GLU A 85 12.64 -14.53 2.34
N LEU A 86 12.86 -14.34 3.64
CA LEU A 86 12.24 -13.24 4.39
C LEU A 86 13.30 -12.38 5.06
N THR A 87 13.19 -11.07 4.89
CA THR A 87 13.98 -10.08 5.65
C THR A 87 13.05 -9.24 6.51
N GLU A 88 13.14 -9.43 7.83
CA GLU A 88 12.30 -8.79 8.84
C GLU A 88 12.98 -7.50 9.35
N ALA A 89 13.00 -6.44 8.53
CA ALA A 89 13.75 -5.21 8.83
C ALA A 89 13.28 -4.52 10.13
N TYR A 90 12.01 -4.72 10.50
CA TYR A 90 11.40 -4.19 11.72
C TYR A 90 12.01 -4.74 13.01
N LYS A 91 12.76 -5.86 12.95
CA LYS A 91 13.47 -6.43 14.11
C LYS A 91 14.78 -5.73 14.45
N SER A 92 15.43 -5.12 13.47
CA SER A 92 16.71 -4.43 13.67
C SER A 92 16.53 -2.95 14.00
N LYS A 93 15.46 -2.33 13.53
CA LYS A 93 15.12 -0.93 13.81
C LYS A 93 13.60 -0.78 13.93
N LEU A 94 13.14 -0.32 15.09
CA LEU A 94 11.72 -0.15 15.43
C LEU A 94 10.92 0.65 14.38
N ASP A 95 11.55 1.64 13.74
CA ASP A 95 10.89 2.49 12.73
C ASP A 95 11.01 1.97 11.30
N ALA A 96 11.74 0.87 11.07
CA ALA A 96 11.88 0.24 9.77
C ALA A 96 10.80 -0.83 9.57
N LEU A 97 9.53 -0.41 9.61
CA LEU A 97 8.33 -1.25 9.52
C LEU A 97 8.16 -1.87 8.12
N ARG A 98 9.00 -2.86 7.83
CA ARG A 98 9.10 -3.49 6.53
C ARG A 98 9.44 -4.97 6.62
N LEU A 99 8.67 -5.76 5.90
CA LEU A 99 8.95 -7.16 5.60
C LEU A 99 9.27 -7.29 4.11
N ILE A 100 10.46 -7.79 3.78
CA ILE A 100 10.82 -8.10 2.39
C ILE A 100 10.56 -9.58 2.17
N VAL A 101 9.80 -9.89 1.12
CA VAL A 101 9.44 -11.26 0.74
C VAL A 101 10.07 -11.56 -0.61
N GLY A 102 11.01 -12.50 -0.61
CA GLY A 102 11.68 -13.02 -1.79
C GLY A 102 11.22 -14.44 -2.11
N ARG A 103 11.04 -14.74 -3.39
CA ARG A 103 10.74 -16.09 -3.88
C ARG A 103 11.06 -16.19 -5.37
N ASN A 104 11.60 -17.32 -5.82
CA ASN A 104 11.87 -17.59 -7.25
C ASN A 104 12.65 -16.47 -7.96
N GLY A 105 13.62 -15.87 -7.27
CA GLY A 105 14.49 -14.82 -7.82
C GLY A 105 13.85 -13.43 -7.97
N VAL A 106 12.65 -13.23 -7.44
CA VAL A 106 12.01 -11.90 -7.34
C VAL A 106 11.70 -11.56 -5.90
N GLN A 107 11.53 -10.26 -5.62
CA GLN A 107 11.18 -9.77 -4.29
C GLN A 107 10.12 -8.68 -4.37
N ILE A 108 9.30 -8.63 -3.33
CA ILE A 108 8.37 -7.54 -3.04
C ILE A 108 8.51 -7.11 -1.58
N LYS A 109 7.86 -6.03 -1.19
CA LYS A 109 7.89 -5.53 0.17
C LYS A 109 6.48 -5.34 0.72
N VAL A 110 6.30 -5.63 1.99
CA VAL A 110 5.17 -5.17 2.79
C VAL A 110 5.70 -4.03 3.66
N GLU A 111 5.23 -2.81 3.43
CA GLU A 111 5.76 -1.59 4.07
C GLU A 111 4.65 -0.79 4.78
N LEU A 112 5.01 -0.22 5.93
CA LEU A 112 4.18 0.73 6.68
C LEU A 112 4.92 2.05 6.90
N SER A 113 4.17 3.14 6.96
CA SER A 113 4.69 4.41 7.46
C SER A 113 4.58 4.43 8.99
N PRO A 114 5.67 4.72 9.74
CA PRO A 114 5.60 4.83 11.20
C PRO A 114 4.93 6.14 11.68
N VAL A 115 4.62 7.06 10.76
CA VAL A 115 4.10 8.40 11.07
C VAL A 115 2.59 8.47 10.86
N LEU A 116 2.11 7.98 9.71
CA LEU A 116 0.69 8.04 9.34
C LEU A 116 -0.05 6.81 9.87
N ARG A 117 -1.08 7.06 10.68
CA ARG A 117 -1.99 6.07 11.27
C ARG A 117 -3.44 6.50 11.06
N GLY A 118 -4.33 5.52 10.99
CA GLY A 118 -5.75 5.72 10.69
C GLY A 118 -5.99 6.16 9.26
N THR A 119 -7.26 6.42 8.97
CA THR A 119 -7.77 6.94 7.70
C THR A 119 -8.78 8.04 7.97
N VAL A 120 -9.02 8.92 6.99
CA VAL A 120 -10.07 9.95 7.08
C VAL A 120 -11.44 9.32 6.90
N TYR A 121 -11.55 8.42 5.93
CA TYR A 121 -12.77 7.65 5.67
C TYR A 121 -12.54 6.17 5.97
N GLU A 122 -13.63 5.46 6.29
CA GLU A 122 -13.58 4.04 6.60
C GLU A 122 -13.02 3.23 5.41
N PRO A 123 -12.05 2.32 5.63
CA PRO A 123 -11.59 1.39 4.61
C PRO A 123 -12.74 0.50 4.10
N GLN A 124 -12.60 0.05 2.86
CA GLN A 124 -13.60 -0.79 2.20
C GLN A 124 -13.00 -2.15 1.91
N LEU A 125 -13.73 -3.23 2.21
CA LEU A 125 -13.38 -4.56 1.75
C LEU A 125 -13.61 -4.59 0.24
N MET A 126 -12.55 -4.87 -0.52
CA MET A 126 -12.58 -4.85 -1.98
C MET A 126 -11.97 -6.11 -2.55
N GLU A 127 -12.60 -6.63 -3.58
CA GLU A 127 -12.06 -7.66 -4.47
C GLU A 127 -11.19 -6.99 -5.53
N VAL A 128 -10.17 -7.72 -6.02
CA VAL A 128 -9.37 -7.25 -7.16
C VAL A 128 -10.25 -7.06 -8.40
N CYS A 129 -9.86 -6.16 -9.31
CA CYS A 129 -10.58 -5.94 -10.56
C CYS A 129 -10.62 -7.23 -11.41
N ALA A 130 -11.66 -7.40 -12.22
CA ALA A 130 -11.85 -8.60 -13.04
C ALA A 130 -10.62 -8.98 -13.89
N ALA A 131 -9.98 -8.02 -14.55
CA ALA A 131 -8.77 -8.26 -15.34
C ALA A 131 -7.57 -8.77 -14.49
N VAL A 132 -7.51 -8.39 -13.20
CA VAL A 132 -6.49 -8.86 -12.26
C VAL A 132 -6.81 -10.28 -11.82
N GLU A 133 -8.08 -10.54 -11.49
CA GLU A 133 -8.56 -11.86 -11.10
C GLU A 133 -8.33 -12.89 -12.21
N ASP A 134 -8.68 -12.55 -13.46
CA ASP A 134 -8.53 -13.44 -14.61
C ASP A 134 -7.07 -13.84 -14.86
N GLU A 135 -6.11 -12.93 -14.63
CA GLU A 135 -4.69 -13.17 -14.93
C GLU A 135 -3.92 -13.74 -13.72
N PHE A 136 -4.24 -13.31 -12.49
CA PHE A 136 -3.46 -13.65 -11.29
C PHE A 136 -4.24 -14.38 -10.19
N GLY A 137 -5.55 -14.49 -10.33
CA GLY A 137 -6.46 -15.11 -9.36
C GLY A 137 -7.10 -14.13 -8.39
N TYR A 138 -8.11 -14.64 -7.67
CA TYR A 138 -8.89 -13.88 -6.70
C TYR A 138 -8.07 -13.46 -5.47
N ALA A 139 -8.28 -12.22 -5.04
CA ALA A 139 -7.89 -11.73 -3.72
C ALA A 139 -8.86 -10.65 -3.25
N GLU A 140 -9.06 -10.58 -1.95
CA GLU A 140 -9.90 -9.58 -1.28
C GLU A 140 -9.17 -9.04 -0.05
N VAL A 141 -9.17 -7.72 0.11
CA VAL A 141 -8.50 -7.04 1.23
C VAL A 141 -9.25 -5.78 1.65
N LEU A 142 -9.02 -5.31 2.87
CA LEU A 142 -9.36 -3.93 3.24
C LEU A 142 -8.48 -2.97 2.46
N VAL A 143 -9.10 -2.08 1.68
CA VAL A 143 -8.44 -1.02 0.92
C VAL A 143 -8.85 0.32 1.51
N VAL A 144 -7.88 1.21 1.66
CA VAL A 144 -8.13 2.60 2.07
C VAL A 144 -9.10 3.26 1.08
N ALA A 145 -10.05 4.05 1.58
CA ALA A 145 -11.06 4.69 0.74
C ALA A 145 -10.45 5.49 -0.42
N LEU A 146 -11.19 5.59 -1.53
CA LEU A 146 -10.74 6.28 -2.75
C LEU A 146 -10.23 7.70 -2.46
N ALA A 147 -10.94 8.44 -1.61
CA ALA A 147 -10.58 9.79 -1.21
C ALA A 147 -9.21 9.86 -0.51
N ASP A 148 -8.97 8.94 0.43
CA ASP A 148 -7.70 8.82 1.15
C ASP A 148 -6.54 8.34 0.24
N LEU A 149 -6.79 7.38 -0.67
CA LEU A 149 -5.80 6.93 -1.65
C LEU A 149 -5.28 8.11 -2.48
N TYR A 150 -6.20 8.87 -3.07
CA TYR A 150 -5.84 9.97 -3.95
C TYR A 150 -5.36 11.21 -3.19
N ALA A 151 -5.85 11.47 -1.98
CA ALA A 151 -5.25 12.48 -1.10
C ALA A 151 -3.77 12.19 -0.84
N GLY A 152 -3.42 10.93 -0.56
CA GLY A 152 -2.04 10.47 -0.41
C GLY A 152 -1.22 10.64 -1.70
N LYS A 153 -1.80 10.39 -2.87
CA LYS A 153 -1.13 10.56 -4.16
C LYS A 153 -0.87 12.01 -4.54
N ILE A 154 -1.86 12.89 -4.33
CA ILE A 154 -1.70 14.33 -4.55
C ILE A 154 -0.61 14.87 -3.61
N CYS A 155 -0.66 14.49 -2.33
CA CYS A 155 0.39 14.81 -1.35
C CYS A 155 1.79 14.38 -1.83
N ALA A 156 1.94 13.15 -2.30
CA ALA A 156 3.22 12.65 -2.82
C ALA A 156 3.66 13.36 -4.11
N ALA A 157 2.72 13.70 -4.99
CA ALA A 157 3.01 14.44 -6.21
C ALA A 157 3.52 15.86 -5.89
N LEU A 158 2.91 16.53 -4.91
CA LEU A 158 3.35 17.86 -4.46
C LEU A 158 4.70 17.84 -3.75
N ASP A 159 5.00 16.79 -2.99
CA ASP A 159 6.25 16.68 -2.22
C ASP A 159 7.46 16.27 -3.07
N ARG A 160 7.32 15.26 -3.95
CA ARG A 160 8.45 14.67 -4.70
C ARG A 160 8.32 14.63 -6.22
N GLN A 161 7.18 15.04 -6.77
CA GLN A 161 6.93 15.18 -8.22
C GLN A 161 7.36 13.98 -9.09
N HIS A 162 7.31 12.77 -8.54
CA HIS A 162 7.77 11.59 -9.26
C HIS A 162 6.74 11.18 -10.34
N PRO A 163 7.18 10.73 -11.54
CA PRO A 163 6.28 10.49 -12.67
C PRO A 163 5.03 9.64 -12.37
N ARG A 164 5.17 8.57 -11.59
CA ARG A 164 4.04 7.71 -11.19
C ARG A 164 2.96 8.41 -10.37
N ASP A 165 3.33 9.39 -9.54
CA ASP A 165 2.38 10.11 -8.70
C ASP A 165 1.64 11.16 -9.53
N LEU A 166 2.35 11.85 -10.45
CA LEU A 166 1.72 12.73 -11.44
C LEU A 166 0.77 11.96 -12.37
N PHE A 167 1.15 10.75 -12.78
CA PHE A 167 0.30 9.86 -13.57
C PHE A 167 -0.99 9.50 -12.82
N ASP A 168 -0.90 9.11 -11.55
CA ASP A 168 -2.08 8.79 -10.73
C ASP A 168 -3.00 10.02 -10.58
N VAL A 169 -2.44 11.22 -10.37
CA VAL A 169 -3.19 12.48 -10.27
C VAL A 169 -3.85 12.86 -11.59
N LYS A 170 -3.15 12.73 -12.72
CA LYS A 170 -3.74 12.94 -14.04
C LYS A 170 -4.94 12.01 -14.25
N TRP A 171 -4.76 10.73 -13.95
CA TRP A 171 -5.82 9.73 -14.13
C TRP A 171 -7.03 10.01 -13.25
N LEU A 172 -6.81 10.44 -12.00
CA LEU A 172 -7.88 10.92 -11.13
C LEU A 172 -8.67 12.07 -11.77
N LEU A 173 -7.96 13.10 -12.26
CA LEU A 173 -8.59 14.29 -12.83
C LEU A 173 -9.40 13.99 -14.09
N GLU A 174 -8.99 12.99 -14.87
CA GLU A 174 -9.68 12.57 -16.09
C GLU A 174 -10.92 11.71 -15.85
N ASN A 175 -11.12 11.16 -14.64
CA ASN A 175 -12.17 10.20 -14.34
C ASN A 175 -13.13 10.71 -13.25
N GLU A 176 -12.67 10.84 -12.01
CA GLU A 176 -13.49 11.31 -10.88
C GLU A 176 -13.45 12.83 -10.71
N GLY A 177 -12.33 13.45 -11.06
CA GLY A 177 -12.03 14.82 -10.68
C GLY A 177 -11.78 14.97 -9.17
N LEU A 178 -11.63 16.23 -8.73
CA LEU A 178 -11.49 16.55 -7.30
C LEU A 178 -12.88 16.69 -6.67
N THR A 179 -13.44 15.57 -6.20
CA THR A 179 -14.70 15.56 -5.44
C THR A 179 -14.56 16.26 -4.08
N ASP A 180 -15.68 16.62 -3.44
CA ASP A 180 -15.64 17.24 -2.12
C ASP A 180 -15.00 16.35 -1.05
N GLU A 181 -15.17 15.03 -1.15
CA GLU A 181 -14.53 14.05 -0.25
C GLU A 181 -13.02 14.00 -0.45
N ILE A 182 -12.55 13.93 -1.70
CA ILE A 182 -11.12 13.98 -2.02
C ILE A 182 -10.51 15.29 -1.51
N ARG A 183 -11.19 16.42 -1.70
CA ARG A 183 -10.70 17.72 -1.20
C ARG A 183 -10.59 17.76 0.33
N LYS A 184 -11.56 17.20 1.05
CA LYS A 184 -11.52 17.12 2.52
C LYS A 184 -10.39 16.22 3.00
N ALA A 185 -10.26 15.01 2.44
CA ALA A 185 -9.16 14.11 2.75
C ALA A 185 -7.80 14.77 2.45
N LEU A 186 -7.67 15.46 1.31
CA LEU A 186 -6.45 16.17 0.94
C LEU A 186 -6.05 17.21 1.98
N ILE A 187 -6.97 18.03 2.48
CA ILE A 187 -6.68 19.04 3.52
C ILE A 187 -6.15 18.38 4.80
N ILE A 188 -6.74 17.26 5.22
CA ILE A 188 -6.33 16.53 6.42
C ILE A 188 -4.94 15.91 6.21
N TYR A 189 -4.70 15.29 5.06
CA TYR A 189 -3.41 14.69 4.73
C TYR A 189 -2.30 15.74 4.66
N LEU A 190 -2.55 16.89 4.04
CA LEU A 190 -1.60 18.01 3.99
C LEU A 190 -1.26 18.53 5.40
N SER A 191 -2.26 18.59 6.28
CA SER A 191 -2.08 19.02 7.68
C SER A 191 -1.36 17.99 8.54
N SER A 192 -1.31 16.73 8.10
CA SER A 192 -0.71 15.61 8.82
C SER A 192 0.72 15.28 8.35
N GLN A 193 1.26 16.03 7.39
CA GLN A 193 2.64 15.84 6.93
C GLN A 193 3.66 16.46 7.88
N ASN A 194 4.87 15.89 7.88
CA ASN A 194 6.01 16.47 8.61
C ASN A 194 6.55 17.76 7.98
N ARG A 195 6.26 18.02 6.70
CA ARG A 195 6.67 19.24 6.00
C ARG A 195 5.59 20.31 6.08
N PRO A 196 5.94 21.57 6.38
CA PRO A 196 4.99 22.68 6.29
C PRO A 196 4.38 22.77 4.89
N ILE A 197 3.07 23.06 4.82
CA ILE A 197 2.34 23.20 3.55
C ILE A 197 3.02 24.24 2.62
N ALA A 198 3.60 25.29 3.20
CA ALA A 198 4.29 26.35 2.47
C ALA A 198 5.54 25.88 1.69
N GLU A 199 6.07 24.69 2.00
CA GLU A 199 7.27 24.14 1.35
C GLU A 199 6.92 23.11 0.25
N LEU A 200 5.64 22.78 0.08
CA LEU A 200 5.19 21.83 -0.93
C LEU A 200 5.15 22.48 -2.33
N GLY A 201 5.67 21.78 -3.34
CA GLY A 201 5.69 22.27 -4.73
C GLY A 201 6.73 23.34 -5.04
N ILE A 202 7.58 23.72 -4.09
CA ILE A 202 8.73 24.60 -4.31
C ILE A 202 9.98 23.72 -4.47
N THR A 203 10.34 23.43 -5.72
CA THR A 203 11.61 22.80 -6.12
C THR A 203 12.49 23.80 -6.84
#